data_AF-G4D1Z3-F1
#
_entry.id   AF-G4D1Z3-F1
#
_cell.length_a   1.000
_cell.length_b   1.000
_cell.length_c   1.000
_cell.angle_alpha   90.00
_cell.angle_beta   90.00
_cell.angle_gamma   90.00
#
_symmetry.space_group_name_H-M   'P 1'
#
loop_
_entity.id
_entity.type
_entity.pdbx_description
1 polymer ?
#
loop_
_entity_poly.entity_id
_entity_poly.type
_entity_poly.pdbx_seq_one_letter_code
_entity_poly.pdbx_strand_id
1 'polypeptide(L)'
;MNIIKFIDMEYLYGWRCNLKNYIVTLKTKGPVFIGSGETKNKSQYIYDMNRSEVHVIDENKFLTWLVKKGLLSEYEKNFLYTKDNKDLYEWFKRVAPMQRVEDFSAYKLSAKSLSNYEKKRLNDIQTFVKDAYGMPYIPGSSLKGAIRNILFSYKMKNTQNRTFQEYLNSEDNNRNRIRRLEKMANNIDKAAFEFEVDEKIKIAI
;
A
#
# COMPACT_ATOMS: atom_id res chain seq x y z
N MET A 1 27.54 0.22 -0.70
CA MET A 1 26.48 -0.81 -0.70
C MET A 1 26.50 -1.45 0.67
N ASN A 2 25.67 -0.95 1.61
CA ASN A 2 25.72 -1.39 3.00
C ASN A 2 24.93 -2.68 3.15
N ILE A 3 25.66 -3.79 3.26
CA ILE A 3 25.13 -5.11 3.60
C ILE A 3 24.80 -5.05 5.09
N ILE A 4 23.52 -5.03 5.43
CA ILE A 4 23.07 -5.25 6.81
C ILE A 4 23.40 -6.70 7.13
N LYS A 5 24.41 -6.92 7.96
CA LYS A 5 24.74 -8.25 8.48
C LYS A 5 23.62 -8.67 9.42
N PHE A 6 22.77 -9.58 8.98
CA PHE A 6 21.90 -10.33 9.88
C PHE A 6 22.82 -11.17 10.78
N ILE A 7 22.86 -10.85 12.06
CA ILE A 7 23.51 -11.72 13.05
C ILE A 7 22.58 -12.90 13.24
N ASP A 8 23.07 -14.06 12.83
CA ASP A 8 22.33 -15.32 12.91
C ASP A 8 22.22 -15.76 14.38
N MET A 9 21.04 -15.61 14.95
CA MET A 9 20.73 -16.04 16.32
C MET A 9 20.81 -17.57 16.48
N GLU A 10 20.88 -18.35 15.39
CA GLU A 10 21.09 -19.80 15.45
C GLU A 10 22.41 -20.18 16.14
N TYR A 11 23.47 -19.37 15.96
CA TYR A 11 24.78 -19.67 16.53
C TYR A 11 24.83 -19.51 18.07
N LEU A 12 23.88 -18.76 18.66
CA LEU A 12 23.88 -18.45 20.09
C LEU A 12 23.01 -19.39 20.94
N TYR A 13 22.02 -20.07 20.35
CA TYR A 13 20.99 -20.79 21.12
C TYR A 13 20.91 -22.30 20.87
N GLY A 14 21.69 -22.88 19.95
CA GLY A 14 21.85 -24.34 19.88
C GLY A 14 20.62 -25.14 19.45
N TRP A 15 19.62 -24.50 18.83
CA TRP A 15 18.51 -25.20 18.20
C TRP A 15 18.94 -25.65 16.80
N ARG A 16 19.15 -26.96 16.60
CA ARG A 16 19.40 -27.54 15.27
C ARG A 16 18.10 -27.60 14.48
N CYS A 17 17.64 -26.47 13.97
CA CYS A 17 16.61 -26.41 12.95
C CYS A 17 17.30 -26.42 11.57
N ASN A 18 16.95 -27.37 10.69
CA ASN A 18 17.40 -27.37 9.29
C ASN A 18 16.67 -26.28 8.50
N LEU A 19 16.93 -25.01 8.83
CA LEU A 19 16.36 -23.86 8.14
C LEU A 19 17.10 -23.63 6.82
N LYS A 20 16.35 -23.66 5.71
CA LYS A 20 16.85 -23.24 4.40
C LYS A 20 16.39 -21.81 4.12
N ASN A 21 17.34 -20.89 4.08
CA ASN A 21 17.09 -19.49 3.77
C ASN A 21 17.16 -19.23 2.26
N TYR A 22 16.18 -18.52 1.73
CA TYR A 22 16.12 -18.11 0.32
C TYR A 22 16.04 -16.59 0.22
N ILE A 23 16.85 -16.01 -0.65
CA ILE A 23 16.82 -14.57 -0.93
C ILE A 23 16.00 -14.33 -2.19
N VAL A 24 14.94 -13.53 -2.06
CA VAL A 24 14.07 -13.17 -3.18
C VAL A 24 14.33 -11.72 -3.56
N THR A 25 14.66 -11.48 -4.83
CA THR A 25 14.81 -10.12 -5.38
C THR A 25 13.59 -9.79 -6.25
N LEU A 26 12.89 -8.71 -5.93
CA LEU A 26 11.69 -8.27 -6.64
C LEU A 26 12.01 -7.06 -7.52
N LYS A 27 11.58 -7.10 -8.79
CA LYS A 27 11.62 -5.97 -9.70
C LYS A 27 10.20 -5.66 -10.16
N THR A 28 9.73 -4.44 -9.91
CA THR A 28 8.43 -3.99 -10.37
C THR A 28 8.47 -3.77 -11.89
N LYS A 29 7.43 -4.26 -12.59
CA LYS A 29 7.25 -4.05 -14.04
C LYS A 29 6.16 -3.02 -14.36
N GLY A 30 5.41 -2.60 -13.34
CA GLY A 30 4.38 -1.58 -13.40
C GLY A 30 4.14 -0.98 -12.01
N PRO A 31 3.15 -0.08 -11.87
CA PRO A 31 2.79 0.50 -10.58
C PRO A 31 2.38 -0.58 -9.58
N VAL A 32 2.95 -0.53 -8.37
CA VAL A 32 2.60 -1.42 -7.26
C VAL A 32 2.11 -0.55 -6.11
N PHE A 33 0.94 -0.90 -5.56
CA PHE A 33 0.35 -0.21 -4.43
C PHE A 33 0.01 -1.21 -3.33
N ILE A 34 0.49 -0.93 -2.11
CA ILE A 34 0.15 -1.64 -0.89
C ILE A 34 -0.31 -0.59 0.10
N GLY A 35 -1.61 -0.62 0.43
CA GLY A 35 -2.22 0.39 1.29
C GLY A 35 -1.76 0.31 2.73
N SER A 36 -1.52 1.46 3.35
CA SER A 36 -1.33 1.58 4.81
C SER A 36 -2.66 1.56 5.58
N GLY A 37 -3.79 1.79 4.87
CA GLY A 37 -5.09 2.09 5.48
C GLY A 37 -5.33 3.57 5.72
N GLU A 38 -4.30 4.41 5.64
CA GLU A 38 -4.43 5.86 5.77
C GLU A 38 -4.75 6.52 4.42
N THR A 39 -5.65 7.50 4.49
CA THR A 39 -6.05 8.32 3.35
C THR A 39 -5.73 9.79 3.66
N LYS A 40 -5.08 10.47 2.71
CA LYS A 40 -4.81 11.90 2.80
C LYS A 40 -5.88 12.68 2.06
N ASN A 41 -6.56 13.55 2.80
CA ASN A 41 -7.61 14.40 2.27
C ASN A 41 -7.02 15.58 1.50
N LYS A 42 -7.84 16.27 0.73
CA LYS A 42 -7.46 17.47 -0.05
C LYS A 42 -6.86 18.61 0.79
N SER A 43 -7.14 18.65 2.09
CA SER A 43 -6.58 19.61 3.03
C SER A 43 -5.17 19.24 3.51
N GLN A 44 -4.73 18.00 3.29
CA GLN A 44 -3.44 17.47 3.78
C GLN A 44 -2.38 17.37 2.69
N TYR A 45 -2.69 17.79 1.46
CA TYR A 45 -1.73 17.87 0.37
C TYR A 45 -1.99 19.08 -0.51
N ILE A 46 -0.94 19.56 -1.18
CA ILE A 46 -1.02 20.63 -2.17
C ILE A 46 -0.66 20.04 -3.53
N TYR A 47 -1.54 20.25 -4.51
CA TYR A 47 -1.25 19.89 -5.89
C TYR A 47 -0.77 21.11 -6.67
N ASP A 48 0.52 21.14 -7.00
CA ASP A 48 1.08 22.16 -7.89
C ASP A 48 0.85 21.73 -9.34
N MET A 49 -0.20 22.27 -9.95
CA MET A 49 -0.57 21.98 -11.34
C MET A 49 0.48 22.44 -12.35
N ASN A 50 1.24 23.50 -12.06
CA ASN A 50 2.27 24.04 -12.96
C ASN A 50 3.46 23.07 -13.04
N ARG A 51 3.82 22.44 -11.92
CA ARG A 51 4.94 21.49 -11.84
C ARG A 51 4.50 20.04 -12.02
N SER A 52 3.20 19.76 -12.00
CA SER A 52 2.65 18.40 -11.90
C SER A 52 3.26 17.64 -10.72
N GLU A 53 3.32 18.29 -9.56
CA GLU A 53 3.85 17.73 -8.31
C GLU A 53 2.78 17.74 -7.22
N VAL A 54 2.69 16.66 -6.46
CA VAL A 54 1.87 16.57 -5.25
C VAL A 54 2.79 16.68 -4.06
N HIS A 55 2.54 17.68 -3.22
CA HIS A 55 3.25 17.96 -1.99
C HIS A 55 2.42 17.48 -0.81
N VAL A 56 2.87 16.44 -0.12
CA VAL A 56 2.20 15.98 1.11
C VAL A 56 2.69 16.82 2.27
N ILE A 57 1.74 17.39 3.00
CA ILE A 57 2.01 18.37 4.06
C ILE A 57 2.54 17.66 5.31
N ASP A 58 3.60 18.23 5.90
CA ASP A 58 3.99 17.96 7.28
C ASP A 58 3.08 18.77 8.21
N GLU A 59 2.15 18.08 8.86
CA GLU A 59 1.09 18.70 9.65
C GLU A 59 1.65 19.63 10.74
N ASN A 60 2.73 19.23 11.41
CA ASN A 60 3.34 20.02 12.48
C ASN A 60 3.99 21.31 11.94
N LYS A 61 4.74 21.21 10.84
CA LYS A 61 5.37 22.37 10.22
C LYS A 61 4.34 23.34 9.65
N PHE A 62 3.29 22.80 9.04
CA PHE A 62 2.24 23.60 8.43
C PHE A 62 1.40 24.33 9.48
N LEU A 63 0.99 23.65 10.56
CA LEU A 63 0.30 24.29 11.68
C LEU A 63 1.16 25.39 12.32
N THR A 64 2.45 25.12 12.54
CA THR A 64 3.37 26.14 13.08
C THR A 64 3.45 27.37 12.17
N TRP A 65 3.50 27.16 10.86
CA TRP A 65 3.50 28.24 9.88
C TRP A 65 2.18 29.03 9.87
N LEU A 66 1.03 28.34 9.92
CA LEU A 66 -0.29 28.97 10.00
C LEU A 66 -0.42 29.88 11.22
N VAL A 67 0.03 29.40 12.39
CA VAL A 67 0.00 30.19 13.64
C VAL A 67 0.90 31.41 13.52
N LYS A 68 2.15 31.25 13.06
CA LYS A 68 3.10 32.37 12.89
C LYS A 68 2.61 33.45 11.93
N LYS A 69 1.79 33.08 10.94
CA LYS A 69 1.22 34.00 9.96
C LYS A 69 -0.17 34.52 10.30
N GLY A 70 -0.78 34.05 11.40
CA GLY A 70 -2.15 34.40 11.76
C GLY A 70 -3.20 33.87 10.78
N LEU A 71 -2.89 32.82 10.02
CA LEU A 71 -3.74 32.24 8.97
C LEU A 71 -4.59 31.05 9.45
N LEU A 72 -4.42 30.63 10.71
CA LEU A 72 -5.08 29.44 11.24
C LEU A 72 -6.62 29.51 11.14
N SER A 73 -7.22 30.61 11.60
CA SER A 73 -8.69 30.77 11.57
C SER A 73 -9.25 30.81 10.14
N GLU A 74 -8.52 31.40 9.19
CA GLU A 74 -8.92 31.38 7.78
C GLU A 74 -8.85 29.96 7.20
N TYR A 75 -7.79 29.22 7.52
CA TYR A 75 -7.61 27.85 7.09
C TYR A 75 -8.72 26.92 7.63
N GLU A 76 -9.01 26.97 8.93
CA GLU A 76 -10.06 26.14 9.53
C GLU A 76 -11.43 26.41 8.92
N LYS A 77 -11.78 27.69 8.73
CA LYS A 77 -13.03 28.10 8.08
C LYS A 77 -13.13 27.55 6.66
N ASN A 78 -12.07 27.67 5.87
CA ASN A 78 -12.09 27.32 4.44
C ASN A 78 -11.97 25.83 4.16
N PHE A 79 -11.24 25.06 4.98
CA PHE A 79 -10.84 23.69 4.65
C PHE A 79 -11.30 22.62 5.66
N LEU A 80 -11.73 23.00 6.88
CA LEU A 80 -12.22 22.06 7.88
C LEU A 80 -13.74 22.17 8.08
N TYR A 81 -14.27 23.39 8.18
CA TYR A 81 -15.68 23.62 8.52
C TYR A 81 -16.60 23.77 7.31
N THR A 82 -16.07 24.18 6.15
CA THR A 82 -16.88 24.38 4.94
C THR A 82 -16.72 23.18 4.00
N LYS A 83 -17.83 22.71 3.42
CA LYS A 83 -17.83 21.64 2.38
C LYS A 83 -17.41 22.15 1.00
N ASP A 84 -17.00 23.41 0.90
CA ASP A 84 -16.57 23.99 -0.37
C ASP A 84 -15.26 23.32 -0.80
N ASN A 85 -15.23 22.81 -2.03
CA ASN A 85 -14.02 22.26 -2.65
C ASN A 85 -13.06 23.40 -3.05
N LYS A 86 -12.62 24.21 -2.09
CA LYS A 86 -11.59 25.23 -2.34
C LYS A 86 -10.25 24.54 -2.58
N ASP A 87 -9.51 25.01 -3.57
CA ASP A 87 -8.17 24.50 -3.86
C ASP A 87 -7.17 25.09 -2.87
N LEU A 88 -6.49 24.21 -2.14
CA LEU A 88 -5.46 24.60 -1.16
C LEU A 88 -4.26 25.28 -1.84
N TYR A 89 -3.95 24.91 -3.08
CA TYR A 89 -2.88 25.54 -3.85
C TYR A 89 -3.21 26.99 -4.20
N GLU A 90 -4.40 27.26 -4.72
CA GLU A 90 -4.84 28.62 -5.07
C GLU A 90 -4.90 29.51 -3.82
N TRP A 91 -5.44 28.98 -2.72
CA TRP A 91 -5.47 29.68 -1.44
C TRP A 91 -4.06 30.03 -0.96
N PHE A 92 -3.14 29.05 -0.96
CA PHE A 92 -1.77 29.24 -0.53
C PHE A 92 -1.05 30.32 -1.36
N LYS A 93 -1.22 30.31 -2.68
CA LYS A 93 -0.62 31.30 -3.57
C LYS A 93 -1.17 32.71 -3.36
N ARG A 94 -2.43 32.84 -2.93
CA ARG A 94 -3.04 34.13 -2.59
C ARG A 94 -2.49 34.69 -1.27
N VAL A 95 -2.43 33.88 -0.22
CA VAL A 95 -2.05 34.36 1.14
C VAL A 95 -0.54 34.47 1.33
N ALA A 96 0.25 33.69 0.58
CA ALA A 96 1.70 33.63 0.73
C ALA A 96 2.42 33.40 -0.61
N PRO A 97 2.36 34.36 -1.56
CA PRO A 97 2.89 34.18 -2.92
C PRO A 97 4.39 33.91 -2.98
N MET A 98 5.15 34.45 -2.03
CA MET A 98 6.61 34.29 -1.93
C MET A 98 7.04 33.04 -1.14
N GLN A 99 6.12 32.39 -0.43
CA GLN A 99 6.42 31.20 0.35
C GLN A 99 6.50 29.97 -0.57
N ARG A 100 7.45 29.08 -0.28
CA ARG A 100 7.61 27.82 -0.98
C ARG A 100 6.78 26.74 -0.28
N VAL A 101 6.08 25.91 -1.06
CA VAL A 101 5.29 24.78 -0.54
C VAL A 101 6.22 23.74 0.10
N GLU A 102 7.44 23.65 -0.41
CA GLU A 102 8.48 22.74 0.06
C GLU A 102 8.86 22.99 1.53
N ASP A 103 8.66 24.19 2.06
CA ASP A 103 9.06 24.56 3.43
C ASP A 103 8.28 23.79 4.51
N PHE A 104 7.09 23.31 4.17
CA PHE A 104 6.22 22.52 5.05
C PHE A 104 5.76 21.21 4.39
N SER A 105 6.46 20.77 3.33
CA SER A 105 6.23 19.46 2.72
C SER A 105 6.99 18.36 3.47
N ALA A 106 6.32 17.26 3.81
CA ALA A 106 6.97 16.05 4.31
C ALA A 106 7.69 15.31 3.17
N TYR A 107 7.04 15.18 2.01
CA TYR A 107 7.62 14.61 0.80
C TYR A 107 6.82 15.06 -0.43
N LYS A 108 7.39 14.85 -1.61
CA LYS A 108 6.77 15.18 -2.90
C LYS A 108 6.65 13.97 -3.81
N LEU A 109 5.61 13.95 -4.62
CA LEU A 109 5.34 12.92 -5.61
C LEU A 109 5.15 13.54 -6.98
N SER A 110 5.69 12.89 -8.02
CA SER A 110 5.44 13.29 -9.41
C SER A 110 4.06 12.85 -9.84
N ALA A 111 3.24 13.79 -10.30
CA ALA A 111 1.91 13.57 -10.84
C ALA A 111 1.89 13.60 -12.37
N LYS A 112 3.05 13.52 -13.05
CA LYS A 112 3.13 13.60 -14.52
C LYS A 112 2.25 12.58 -15.25
N SER A 113 2.03 11.40 -14.67
CA SER A 113 1.17 10.35 -15.27
C SER A 113 -0.33 10.63 -15.12
N LEU A 114 -0.72 11.64 -14.32
CA LEU A 114 -2.13 12.04 -14.11
C LEU A 114 -2.61 13.04 -15.17
N SER A 115 -1.73 13.53 -16.06
CA SER A 115 -2.03 14.56 -17.07
C SER A 115 -3.14 14.17 -18.07
N ASN A 116 -3.40 12.87 -18.23
CA ASN A 116 -4.38 12.34 -19.19
C ASN A 116 -5.78 12.12 -18.60
N TYR A 117 -5.98 12.35 -17.30
CA TYR A 117 -7.29 12.23 -16.67
C TYR A 117 -8.01 13.58 -16.69
N GLU A 118 -8.94 13.74 -17.65
CA GLU A 118 -9.76 14.96 -17.87
C GLU A 118 -10.74 15.33 -16.73
N LYS A 119 -10.55 14.84 -15.50
CA LYS A 119 -11.41 15.22 -14.36
C LYS A 119 -10.61 15.97 -13.30
N LYS A 120 -10.67 17.30 -13.44
CA LYS A 120 -10.18 18.40 -12.59
C LYS A 120 -10.57 18.37 -11.10
N ARG A 121 -11.05 17.26 -10.56
CA ARG A 121 -11.44 17.17 -9.15
C ARG A 121 -10.32 16.49 -8.37
N LEU A 122 -9.63 17.27 -7.54
CA LEU A 122 -8.75 16.77 -6.50
C LEU A 122 -9.49 15.68 -5.72
N ASN A 123 -8.88 14.51 -5.58
CA ASN A 123 -9.43 13.35 -4.86
C ASN A 123 -8.58 13.07 -3.63
N ASP A 124 -9.11 12.29 -2.70
CA ASP A 124 -8.31 11.81 -1.58
C ASP A 124 -7.26 10.81 -2.08
N ILE A 125 -6.09 10.84 -1.46
CA ILE A 125 -4.94 10.03 -1.85
C ILE A 125 -4.77 8.91 -0.84
N GLN A 126 -4.97 7.66 -1.27
CA GLN A 126 -4.61 6.51 -0.45
C GLN A 126 -3.09 6.42 -0.34
N THR A 127 -2.58 6.19 0.88
CA THR A 127 -1.14 6.18 1.11
C THR A 127 -0.57 4.76 1.08
N PHE A 128 0.69 4.69 0.65
CA PHE A 128 1.46 3.45 0.64
C PHE A 128 1.96 3.13 2.06
N VAL A 129 2.07 1.85 2.39
CA VAL A 129 2.58 1.39 3.69
C VAL A 129 4.02 1.84 3.92
N LYS A 130 4.28 2.38 5.10
CA LYS A 130 5.58 2.92 5.51
C LYS A 130 6.03 2.31 6.82
N ASP A 131 7.34 2.24 7.03
CA ASP A 131 7.92 1.86 8.30
C ASP A 131 7.81 2.99 9.34
N ALA A 132 8.32 2.75 10.55
CA ALA A 132 8.34 3.73 11.64
C ALA A 132 9.17 4.99 11.32
N TYR A 133 10.04 4.94 10.30
CA TYR A 133 10.85 6.06 9.84
C TYR A 133 10.19 6.81 8.67
N GLY A 134 8.99 6.40 8.22
CA GLY A 134 8.27 7.01 7.12
C GLY A 134 8.71 6.53 5.73
N MET A 135 9.52 5.47 5.65
CA MET A 135 10.04 4.93 4.40
C MET A 135 9.11 3.83 3.85
N PRO A 136 8.74 3.87 2.56
CA PRO A 136 7.85 2.87 1.97
C PRO A 136 8.54 1.50 1.86
N TYR A 137 7.83 0.42 2.21
CA TYR A 137 8.35 -0.95 2.12
C TYR A 137 7.28 -1.96 1.66
N ILE A 138 7.68 -3.16 1.25
CA ILE A 138 6.75 -4.25 0.96
C ILE A 138 6.67 -5.15 2.20
N PRO A 139 5.50 -5.26 2.87
CA PRO A 139 5.35 -6.15 4.01
C PRO A 139 5.56 -7.62 3.63
N GLY A 140 6.27 -8.36 4.49
CA GLY A 140 6.48 -9.79 4.30
C GLY A 140 5.17 -10.58 4.26
N SER A 141 4.13 -10.12 4.96
CA SER A 141 2.78 -10.68 4.89
C SER A 141 2.15 -10.55 3.49
N SER A 142 2.29 -9.40 2.83
CA SER A 142 1.82 -9.18 1.46
C SER A 142 2.56 -10.08 0.46
N LEU A 143 3.89 -10.17 0.57
CA LEU A 143 4.69 -11.07 -0.27
C LEU A 143 4.35 -12.54 -0.03
N LYS A 144 4.23 -12.95 1.24
CA LYS A 144 3.82 -14.29 1.63
C LYS A 144 2.44 -14.64 1.08
N GLY A 145 1.48 -13.69 1.13
CA GLY A 145 0.15 -13.86 0.54
C GLY A 145 0.22 -14.11 -0.97
N ALA A 146 1.03 -13.33 -1.70
CA ALA A 146 1.22 -13.53 -3.13
C ALA A 146 1.83 -14.91 -3.45
N ILE A 147 2.88 -15.31 -2.74
CA ILE A 147 3.52 -16.64 -2.91
C ILE A 147 2.53 -17.76 -2.57
N ARG A 148 1.80 -17.63 -1.45
CA ARG A 148 0.77 -18.58 -1.04
C ARG A 148 -0.26 -18.78 -2.15
N ASN A 149 -0.75 -17.71 -2.76
CA ASN A 149 -1.73 -17.78 -3.84
C ASN A 149 -1.17 -18.46 -5.09
N ILE A 150 0.10 -18.23 -5.42
CA ILE A 150 0.79 -18.93 -6.54
C ILE A 150 0.85 -20.43 -6.26
N LEU A 151 1.32 -20.84 -5.08
CA LEU A 151 1.43 -22.25 -4.70
C LEU A 151 0.08 -22.94 -4.65
N PHE A 152 -0.93 -22.27 -4.08
CA PHE A 152 -2.30 -22.76 -4.02
C PHE A 152 -2.87 -22.98 -5.43
N SER A 153 -2.71 -21.98 -6.31
CA SER A 153 -3.18 -22.07 -7.69
C SER A 153 -2.50 -23.21 -8.46
N TYR A 154 -1.20 -23.43 -8.23
CA TYR A 154 -0.46 -24.55 -8.83
C TYR A 154 -0.98 -25.91 -8.35
N LYS A 155 -1.15 -26.08 -7.03
CA LYS A 155 -1.71 -27.32 -6.43
C LYS A 155 -3.09 -27.61 -7.01
N MET A 156 -3.98 -26.62 -7.04
CA MET A 156 -5.35 -26.78 -7.53
C MET A 156 -5.43 -27.16 -9.02
N LYS A 157 -4.55 -26.60 -9.87
CA LYS A 157 -4.49 -26.97 -11.30
C LYS A 157 -4.11 -28.43 -11.50
N ASN A 158 -3.18 -28.96 -10.68
CA ASN A 158 -2.69 -30.32 -10.84
C ASN A 158 -3.58 -31.39 -10.20
N THR A 159 -4.49 -31.01 -9.29
CA THR A 159 -5.41 -31.96 -8.63
C THR A 159 -6.72 -32.23 -9.40
N GLN A 160 -6.86 -31.76 -10.65
CA GLN A 160 -8.12 -31.86 -11.44
C GLN A 160 -9.38 -31.41 -10.67
N ASN A 161 -9.23 -30.38 -9.81
CA ASN A 161 -10.34 -29.93 -8.97
C ASN A 161 -11.35 -29.13 -9.83
N ARG A 162 -12.43 -29.80 -10.28
CA ARG A 162 -13.47 -29.23 -11.16
C ARG A 162 -14.06 -27.92 -10.62
N THR A 163 -14.21 -27.82 -9.30
CA THR A 163 -14.77 -26.65 -8.61
C THR A 163 -13.96 -25.37 -8.75
N PHE A 164 -12.62 -25.43 -8.78
CA PHE A 164 -11.79 -24.23 -8.96
C PHE A 164 -11.78 -23.75 -10.42
N GLN A 165 -11.78 -24.68 -11.37
CA GLN A 165 -11.94 -24.38 -12.79
C GLN A 165 -13.32 -23.75 -13.07
N GLU A 166 -14.39 -24.26 -12.46
CA GLU A 166 -15.74 -23.67 -12.54
C GLU A 166 -15.83 -22.27 -11.92
N TYR A 167 -15.04 -21.96 -10.88
CA TYR A 167 -14.93 -20.61 -10.31
C TYR A 167 -14.23 -19.63 -11.24
N LEU A 168 -13.10 -20.03 -11.83
CA LEU A 168 -12.38 -19.18 -12.80
C LEU A 168 -13.20 -18.92 -14.07
N ASN A 169 -14.04 -19.88 -14.47
CA ASN A 169 -14.88 -19.80 -15.66
C ASN A 169 -16.28 -19.21 -15.40
N SER A 170 -16.63 -18.85 -14.15
CA SER A 170 -17.94 -18.27 -13.86
C SER A 170 -17.97 -16.79 -14.18
N GLU A 171 -18.52 -16.43 -15.34
CA GLU A 171 -18.83 -15.03 -15.72
C GLU A 171 -20.12 -14.48 -15.06
N ASP A 172 -20.76 -15.26 -14.18
CA ASP A 172 -22.10 -14.95 -13.67
C ASP A 172 -22.13 -13.99 -12.47
N ASN A 173 -22.84 -12.87 -12.62
CA ASN A 173 -23.14 -11.83 -11.63
C ASN A 173 -24.02 -12.25 -10.42
N ASN A 174 -24.19 -13.55 -10.16
CA ASN A 174 -25.07 -14.03 -9.10
C ASN A 174 -24.36 -14.03 -7.73
N ARG A 175 -24.58 -12.96 -6.94
CA ARG A 175 -23.99 -12.75 -5.60
C ARG A 175 -24.11 -13.95 -4.64
N ASN A 176 -25.18 -14.73 -4.74
CA ASN A 176 -25.38 -15.90 -3.88
C ASN A 176 -24.50 -17.09 -4.28
N ARG A 177 -24.21 -17.25 -5.58
CA ARG A 177 -23.27 -18.24 -6.10
C ARG A 177 -21.83 -17.86 -5.73
N ILE A 178 -21.47 -16.58 -5.89
CA ILE A 178 -20.16 -16.05 -5.52
C ILE A 178 -19.87 -16.32 -4.03
N ARG A 179 -20.79 -16.00 -3.12
CA ARG A 179 -20.64 -16.28 -1.67
C ARG A 179 -20.46 -17.76 -1.35
N ARG A 180 -21.13 -18.66 -2.08
CA ARG A 180 -20.95 -20.12 -1.90
C ARG A 180 -19.58 -20.56 -2.38
N LEU A 181 -19.14 -20.06 -3.53
CA LEU A 181 -17.81 -20.35 -4.07
C LEU A 181 -16.70 -19.79 -3.18
N GLU A 182 -16.85 -18.59 -2.62
CA GLU A 182 -15.93 -18.02 -1.62
C GLU A 182 -15.83 -18.88 -0.36
N LYS A 183 -16.95 -19.38 0.18
CA LYS A 183 -16.95 -20.30 1.32
C LYS A 183 -16.26 -21.62 0.98
N MET A 184 -16.55 -22.19 -0.19
CA MET A 184 -15.90 -23.42 -0.66
C MET A 184 -14.39 -23.22 -0.86
N ALA A 185 -13.98 -22.12 -1.49
CA ALA A 185 -12.57 -21.78 -1.67
C ALA A 185 -11.85 -21.64 -0.32
N ASN A 186 -12.44 -20.94 0.65
CA ASN A 186 -11.88 -20.82 2.00
C ASN A 186 -11.75 -22.18 2.72
N ASN A 187 -12.69 -23.10 2.53
CA ASN A 187 -12.61 -24.43 3.12
C ASN A 187 -11.54 -25.30 2.44
N ILE A 188 -11.42 -25.21 1.11
CA ILE A 188 -10.36 -25.88 0.34
C ILE A 188 -9.00 -25.30 0.73
N ASP A 189 -8.89 -23.99 0.91
CA ASP A 189 -7.68 -23.32 1.40
C ASP A 189 -7.28 -23.82 2.79
N LYS A 190 -8.22 -23.95 3.72
CA LYS A 190 -7.95 -24.52 5.04
C LYS A 190 -7.43 -25.96 4.93
N ALA A 191 -8.15 -26.82 4.21
CA ALA A 191 -7.76 -28.21 4.01
C ALA A 191 -6.44 -28.38 3.23
N ALA A 192 -6.11 -27.47 2.31
CA ALA A 192 -4.90 -27.55 1.50
C ALA A 192 -3.62 -27.23 2.28
N PHE A 193 -3.73 -26.50 3.39
CA PHE A 193 -2.63 -26.05 4.25
C PHE A 193 -2.69 -26.63 5.68
N GLU A 194 -3.72 -27.40 6.03
CA GLU A 194 -3.69 -28.32 7.17
C GLU A 194 -2.80 -29.51 6.82
N PHE A 195 -1.55 -29.49 7.28
CA PHE A 195 -0.68 -30.66 7.31
C PHE A 195 -0.36 -30.96 8.78
N GLU A 196 -0.59 -32.20 9.21
CA GLU A 196 0.20 -32.78 10.30
C GLU A 196 1.65 -32.86 9.82
N VAL A 197 2.58 -32.45 10.68
CA VAL A 197 4.01 -32.57 10.43
C VAL A 197 4.38 -34.04 10.54
N ASP A 198 4.30 -34.76 9.41
CA ASP A 198 4.79 -36.13 9.34
C ASP A 198 6.32 -36.09 9.17
N GLU A 199 7.05 -36.58 10.18
CA GLU A 199 8.52 -36.49 10.33
C GLU A 199 9.33 -37.22 9.24
N LYS A 200 8.70 -37.78 8.19
CA LYS A 200 9.33 -38.71 7.24
C LYS A 200 9.33 -38.31 5.77
N ILE A 201 9.33 -37.02 5.43
CA ILE A 201 9.59 -36.62 4.04
C ILE A 201 11.09 -36.33 3.84
N LYS A 202 11.86 -37.38 3.49
CA LYS A 202 13.16 -37.22 2.83
C LYS A 202 12.91 -36.74 1.40
N ILE A 203 13.12 -35.45 1.15
CA ILE A 203 13.26 -34.93 -0.22
C ILE A 203 14.69 -35.25 -0.66
N ALA A 204 14.84 -36.28 -1.48
CA ALA A 204 16.03 -36.47 -2.29
C ALA A 204 16.08 -35.33 -3.33
N ILE A 205 17.21 -34.60 -3.34
CA ILE A 205 17.67 -33.81 -4.49
C ILE A 205 18.59 -34.74 -5.28
#